data_AF-A0A6A6V2N8-F1
#
_entry.id   AF-A0A6A6V2N8-F1
#
_cell.length_a   1.000
_cell.length_b   1.000
_cell.length_c   1.000
_cell.angle_alpha   90.00
_cell.angle_beta   90.00
_cell.angle_gamma   90.00
#
_symmetry.space_group_name_H-M   'P 1'
#
loop_
_entity.id
_entity.type
_entity.pdbx_description
1 polymer ?
#
loop_
_entity_poly.entity_id
_entity_poly.type
_entity_poly.pdbx_seq_one_letter_code
_entity_poly.pdbx_strand_id
1 'polypeptide(L)' 'MAVWKWYKGITPKTRIFIGLGIMAYAGVGMALSDTVEEKMGWVATEQDKEELKNALPKITVVDKEKRF' A
#
# COMPACT_ATOMS: atom_id res chain seq x y z
N MET A 1 16.38 -2.45 26.63
CA MET A 1 15.42 -1.41 26.19
C MET A 1 14.22 -1.38 27.13
N ALA A 2 13.92 -0.24 27.76
CA ALA A 2 12.83 -0.10 28.74
C ALA A 2 11.45 -0.47 28.15
N VAL A 3 11.21 -0.09 26.89
CA VAL A 3 9.97 -0.39 26.14
C VAL A 3 9.75 -1.90 25.99
N TRP A 4 10.81 -2.67 25.71
CA TRP A 4 10.72 -4.14 25.59
C TRP A 4 10.37 -4.82 26.92
N LYS A 5 10.93 -4.32 28.03
CA LYS A 5 10.64 -4.84 29.37
C LYS A 5 9.18 -4.55 29.76
N TRP A 6 8.70 -3.35 29.45
CA TRP A 6 7.31 -2.94 29.68
C TRP A 6 6.32 -3.79 28.86
N TYR A 7 6.58 -3.96 27.55
CA TYR A 7 5.75 -4.81 26.69
C TYR A 7 5.67 -6.26 27.20
N LYS A 8 6.82 -6.80 27.68
CA LYS A 8 6.86 -8.12 28.31
C LYS A 8 6.18 -8.20 29.69
N GLY A 9 5.80 -7.07 30.29
CA GLY A 9 5.01 -7.02 31.53
C GLY A 9 3.49 -7.15 31.29
N ILE A 10 3.02 -6.93 30.06
CA ILE A 10 1.59 -7.03 29.70
C ILE A 10 1.18 -8.50 29.64
N THR A 11 -0.02 -8.87 30.10
CA THR A 11 -0.53 -10.24 29.99
C THR A 11 -0.58 -10.74 28.53
N PRO A 12 -0.18 -12.00 28.22
CA PRO A 12 -0.10 -12.49 26.84
C PRO A 12 -1.39 -12.34 26.03
N LYS A 13 -2.55 -12.58 26.65
CA LYS A 13 -3.88 -12.39 26.02
C LYS A 13 -4.08 -10.95 25.55
N THR A 14 -3.71 -9.97 26.37
CA THR A 14 -3.85 -8.54 26.06
C THR A 14 -2.95 -8.13 24.89
N ARG A 15 -1.75 -8.72 24.77
CA ARG A 15 -0.87 -8.47 23.60
C ARG A 15 -1.50 -8.96 22.30
N ILE A 16 -2.18 -10.11 22.33
CA ILE A 16 -2.92 -10.64 21.18
C ILE A 16 -4.06 -9.69 20.81
N PHE A 17 -4.85 -9.22 21.79
CA PHE A 17 -5.92 -8.24 21.53
C PHE A 17 -5.40 -6.93 20.93
N ILE A 18 -4.29 -6.40 21.46
CA ILE A 18 -3.66 -5.19 20.92
C ILE A 18 -3.19 -5.44 19.47
N GLY A 19 -2.52 -6.56 19.22
CA GLY A 19 -2.07 -6.93 17.88
C GLY A 19 -3.24 -7.05 16.89
N LEU A 20 -4.31 -7.76 17.28
CA LEU A 20 -5.51 -7.90 16.45
C LEU A 20 -6.21 -6.55 16.23
N GLY A 21 -6.27 -5.68 17.24
CA GLY A 21 -6.83 -4.34 17.12
C GLY A 21 -6.07 -3.47 16.12
N ILE A 22 -4.74 -3.50 16.17
CA ILE A 22 -3.89 -2.78 15.21
C ILE A 22 -4.08 -3.34 13.79
N MET A 23 -4.11 -4.66 13.63
CA MET A 23 -4.31 -5.30 12.33
C MET A 23 -5.70 -4.99 11.76
N ALA A 24 -6.74 -5.02 12.59
CA ALA A 24 -8.10 -4.67 12.18
C ALA A 24 -8.20 -3.18 11.78
N TYR A 25 -7.60 -2.28 12.57
CA TYR A 25 -7.57 -0.86 12.25
C TYR A 25 -6.81 -0.58 10.93
N ALA A 26 -5.66 -1.22 10.74
CA ALA A 26 -4.90 -1.11 9.49
C ALA A 26 -5.69 -1.68 8.29
N GLY A 27 -6.34 -2.83 8.46
CA GLY A 27 -7.18 -3.43 7.42
C GLY A 27 -8.36 -2.55 7.04
N VAL A 28 -9.03 -1.95 8.03
CA VAL A 28 -10.09 -0.96 7.79
C VAL A 28 -9.53 0.29 7.11
N GLY A 29 -8.36 0.79 7.53
CA GLY A 29 -7.72 1.93 6.89
C GLY A 29 -7.35 1.68 5.42
N MET A 30 -6.86 0.48 5.10
CA MET A 30 -6.59 0.09 3.71
C MET A 30 -7.87 -0.07 2.90
N ALA A 31 -8.90 -0.72 3.43
CA ALA A 31 -10.19 -0.85 2.74
C ALA A 31 -10.89 0.52 2.55
N LEU A 32 -10.69 1.44 3.49
CA LEU A 32 -11.14 2.82 3.34
C LEU A 32 -10.38 3.55 2.23
N SER A 33 -9.13 3.21 1.91
CA SER A 33 -8.38 3.83 0.81
C SER A 33 -9.12 3.72 -0.52
N ASP A 34 -9.57 2.50 -0.86
CA ASP A 34 -10.29 2.24 -2.12
C ASP A 34 -11.64 2.98 -2.14
N THR A 35 -12.38 2.97 -1.03
CA THR A 35 -13.69 3.66 -0.94
C THR A 35 -13.58 5.17 -0.81
N VAL A 36 -12.46 5.70 -0.31
CA VAL A 36 -12.13 7.12 -0.30
C VAL A 36 -11.78 7.56 -1.71
N GLU A 37 -11.00 6.80 -2.48
CA GLU A 37 -10.77 7.10 -3.91
C GLU A 37 -12.08 7.13 -4.71
N GLU A 38 -12.97 6.17 -4.46
CA GLU A 38 -14.27 6.07 -5.13
C GLU A 38 -15.23 7.20 -4.75
N LYS A 39 -15.28 7.60 -3.46
CA LYS A 39 -16.16 8.68 -2.96
C LYS A 39 -15.58 10.09 -3.12
N MET A 40 -14.26 10.24 -3.15
CA MET A 40 -13.58 11.53 -3.39
C MET A 40 -13.49 11.86 -4.89
N GLY A 41 -13.98 10.99 -5.77
CA GLY A 41 -14.01 11.23 -7.21
C GLY A 41 -12.62 11.17 -7.85
N TRP A 42 -11.66 10.49 -7.22
CA TRP A 42 -10.32 10.22 -7.78
C TRP A 42 -10.31 8.93 -8.61
N VAL A 43 -11.47 8.54 -9.15
CA VAL A 43 -11.54 7.53 -10.20
C VAL A 43 -10.93 8.17 -11.44
N ALA A 44 -9.71 7.72 -11.81
CA ALA A 44 -9.02 8.17 -13.01
C ALA A 44 -10.00 8.14 -14.20
N THR A 45 -10.38 9.32 -14.68
CA THR A 45 -11.33 9.47 -15.77
C THR A 45 -10.68 8.90 -17.04
N GLU A 46 -11.46 8.44 -18.01
CA GLU A 46 -10.90 7.93 -19.28
C GLU A 46 -9.90 8.92 -19.94
N GLN A 47 -10.06 10.23 -19.67
CA GLN A 47 -9.14 11.28 -20.08
C GLN A 47 -7.76 11.19 -19.42
N ASP A 48 -7.67 10.89 -18.11
CA ASP A 48 -6.38 10.71 -17.41
C ASP A 48 -5.62 9.50 -17.95
N LYS A 49 -6.35 8.45 -18.35
CA LYS A 49 -5.76 7.25 -18.98
C LYS A 49 -5.19 7.57 -20.36
N GLU A 50 -5.84 8.43 -21.13
CA GLU A 50 -5.34 8.87 -22.43
C GLU A 50 -4.13 9.80 -22.28
N GLU A 51 -4.16 10.72 -21.31
CA GLU A 51 -3.04 11.63 -21.04
C GLU A 51 -1.80 10.86 -20.54
N LEU A 52 -2.00 9.85 -19.68
CA LEU A 52 -0.95 8.92 -19.28
C LEU A 52 -0.37 8.12 -20.46
N LYS A 53 -1.22 7.63 -21.36
CA LYS A 53 -0.75 6.93 -22.58
C LYS A 53 0.08 7.84 -23.48
N ASN A 54 -0.26 9.13 -23.55
CA ASN A 54 0.48 10.12 -24.32
C ASN A 54 1.78 10.56 -23.61
N ALA A 55 1.80 10.58 -22.28
CA ALA A 55 2.96 10.95 -21.47
C ALA A 55 3.97 9.82 -21.30
N LEU A 56 3.56 8.56 -21.47
CA LEU A 56 4.45 7.41 -21.34
C LEU A 56 5.44 7.32 -22.52
N PRO A 57 6.75 7.30 -22.26
CA PRO A 57 7.74 7.16 -23.31
C PRO A 57 7.66 5.75 -23.92
N LYS A 58 7.75 5.67 -25.25
CA LYS A 58 7.77 4.39 -25.96
C LYS A 58 9.10 3.67 -25.68
N ILE A 59 9.08 2.67 -24.81
CA ILE A 59 10.26 1.88 -24.47
C ILE A 59 10.48 0.85 -25.58
N THR A 60 11.51 1.07 -26.39
CA THR A 60 12.00 0.06 -27.33
C THR A 60 13.11 -0.72 -26.64
N VAL A 61 12.85 -1.98 -26.32
CA VAL A 61 13.89 -2.87 -25.80
C VAL A 61 14.83 -3.23 -26.94
N VAL A 62 16.10 -2.85 -26.83
CA VAL A 62 17.14 -3.26 -27.77
C VAL A 62 17.88 -4.43 -27.14
N ASP A 63 17.69 -5.63 -27.68
CA ASP A 63 18.51 -6.77 -27.33
C ASP A 63 19.95 -6.51 -27.78
N LYS A 64 20.88 -6.43 -26.82
CA LYS A 64 22.30 -6.44 -27.13
C LYS A 64 22.67 -7.87 -27.53
N GLU A 65 22.86 -8.08 -28.81
CA GLU A 65 23.50 -9.28 -29.33
C GLU A 65 24.86 -9.43 -28.63
N LYS A 66 25.04 -10.52 -27.88
CA LYS A 66 26.29 -10.84 -27.19
C LYS A 66 27.41 -10.85 -28.23
N ARG A 67 28.28 -9.85 -28.18
CA ARG A 67 29.49 -9.80 -29.00
C ARG A 67 30.68 -10.14 -28.12
N PHE A 68 31.45 -11.11 -28.65
CA PHE A 68 32.67 -11.77 -28.15
C PHE A 68 32.44 -12.97 -27.24
#